data_AF-A0A932PKU4-F1
#
_entry.id   AF-A0A932PKU4-F1
#
_cell.length_a   1.000
_cell.length_b   1.000
_cell.length_c   1.000
_cell.angle_alpha   90.00
_cell.angle_beta   90.00
_cell.angle_gamma   90.00
#
_symmetry.space_group_name_H-M   'P 1'
#
loop_
_entity.id
_entity.type
_entity.pdbx_description
1 polymer ?
#
loop_
_entity_poly.entity_id
_entity_poly.type
_entity_poly.pdbx_seq_one_letter_code
_entity_poly.pdbx_strand_id
1 'polypeptide(L)'
;MKNVGLLGLLMILCASGVWAQPPKTFDWVRASDEIVQLDPMDFHAGRVYHAGPDGGNMHVIIHSKQPVTIAMTWARSWDQALLHPESLGSLEYRCVREHVTDTTYECHLPPSTPMVLVLHDERTADRVIVQGIRAIVGKAGGRQLVSPNDVQITYHSWSCVQNCIQPEYKWILLAREKYDVSTSAKLYSVIPEYDGQRVWVKIKAKVPMTLAILPSAAADQAFDKPDTIASALAQTSCKQRGVQTMEFECKLNRGDGPQSLIAMPESPTRSRKKAEIEFQTLKCVENCDLIASETADNK
;
A
#
# COMPACT_ATOMS: atom_id res chain seq x y z
N MET A 1 -16.33 3.49 76.08
CA MET A 1 -15.62 2.19 75.92
C MET A 1 -16.31 1.44 74.79
N LYS A 2 -15.72 1.45 73.59
CA LYS A 2 -15.07 0.32 72.89
C LYS A 2 -16.09 -0.67 72.28
N ASN A 3 -16.07 -1.07 71.01
CA ASN A 3 -15.26 -0.69 69.85
C ASN A 3 -16.01 -1.18 68.60
N VAL A 4 -15.92 -0.39 67.54
CA VAL A 4 -16.50 -0.55 66.22
C VAL A 4 -15.58 -1.40 65.34
N GLY A 5 -16.18 -2.28 64.53
CA GLY A 5 -15.85 -2.50 63.11
C GLY A 5 -14.51 -3.15 62.74
N LEU A 6 -14.59 -4.25 61.97
CA LEU A 6 -13.80 -4.38 60.75
C LEU A 6 -14.43 -5.42 59.81
N LEU A 7 -15.22 -4.92 58.84
CA LEU A 7 -15.44 -5.58 57.56
C LEU A 7 -14.07 -5.59 56.83
N GLY A 8 -13.45 -6.76 56.71
CA GLY A 8 -12.23 -6.95 55.94
C GLY A 8 -12.54 -7.26 54.48
N LEU A 9 -12.36 -6.24 53.63
CA LEU A 9 -12.30 -6.26 52.17
C LEU A 9 -11.76 -7.59 51.59
N LEU A 10 -12.62 -8.33 50.86
CA LEU A 10 -12.17 -9.25 49.83
C LEU A 10 -11.95 -8.40 48.57
N MET A 11 -10.70 -7.98 48.34
CA MET A 11 -10.30 -7.33 47.09
C MET A 11 -10.52 -8.29 45.93
N ILE A 12 -11.57 -8.03 45.16
CA ILE A 12 -11.75 -8.52 43.81
C ILE A 12 -10.64 -7.87 42.98
N LEU A 13 -9.53 -8.58 42.80
CA LEU A 13 -8.59 -8.30 41.72
C LEU A 13 -9.33 -8.63 40.41
N CYS A 14 -10.07 -7.64 39.90
CA CYS A 14 -10.38 -7.56 38.48
C CYS A 14 -9.05 -7.42 37.75
N ALA A 15 -8.41 -8.55 37.46
CA ALA A 15 -7.52 -8.62 36.31
C ALA A 15 -8.43 -8.42 35.10
N SER A 16 -8.62 -7.15 34.71
CA SER A 16 -8.96 -6.78 33.36
C SER A 16 -7.83 -7.29 32.48
N GLY A 17 -7.90 -8.58 32.15
CA GLY A 17 -7.21 -9.15 31.01
C GLY A 17 -7.77 -8.39 29.82
N VAL A 18 -7.05 -7.34 29.44
CA VAL A 18 -7.18 -6.74 28.12
C VAL A 18 -6.96 -7.91 27.18
N TRP A 19 -8.00 -8.29 26.44
CA TRP A 19 -7.90 -9.28 25.38
C TRP A 19 -7.10 -8.61 24.25
N ALA A 20 -5.81 -8.40 24.49
CA ALA A 20 -4.88 -7.97 23.46
C ALA A 20 -4.80 -9.12 22.47
N GLN A 21 -5.34 -8.90 21.27
CA GLN A 21 -5.14 -9.81 20.16
C GLN A 21 -3.62 -10.02 20.02
N PRO A 22 -3.16 -11.27 19.85
CA PRO A 22 -1.74 -11.53 19.68
C PRO A 22 -1.20 -10.70 18.49
N PRO A 23 0.01 -10.12 18.61
CA PRO A 23 0.56 -9.26 17.58
C PRO A 23 0.67 -10.00 16.24
N LYS A 24 0.56 -9.25 15.14
CA LYS A 24 0.77 -9.78 13.78
C LYS A 24 2.19 -10.34 13.71
N THR A 25 2.33 -11.58 13.25
CA THR A 25 3.66 -12.17 12.99
C THR A 25 3.88 -12.21 11.48
N PHE A 26 5.04 -11.73 11.06
CA PHE A 26 5.46 -11.71 9.66
C PHE A 26 6.64 -12.65 9.48
N ASP A 27 6.66 -13.36 8.35
CA ASP A 27 7.76 -14.23 7.98
C ASP A 27 7.89 -14.28 6.45
N TRP A 28 8.97 -14.87 5.97
CA TRP A 28 9.18 -15.16 4.56
C TRP A 28 8.28 -16.31 4.12
N VAL A 29 7.35 -16.00 3.22
CA VAL A 29 6.46 -17.00 2.62
C VAL A 29 6.85 -17.21 1.17
N ARG A 30 6.88 -18.46 0.72
CA ARG A 30 7.11 -18.80 -0.69
C ARG A 30 6.05 -18.10 -1.56
N ALA A 31 6.53 -17.30 -2.51
CA ALA A 31 5.69 -16.50 -3.39
C ALA A 31 5.54 -17.16 -4.77
N SER A 32 6.65 -17.51 -5.40
CA SER A 32 6.66 -18.09 -6.75
C SER A 32 7.97 -18.81 -7.04
N ASP A 33 7.96 -19.66 -8.06
CA ASP A 33 9.13 -20.37 -8.56
C ASP A 33 9.42 -20.01 -10.00
N GLU A 34 10.69 -20.03 -10.34
CA GLU A 34 11.18 -19.88 -11.70
C GLU A 34 12.24 -20.96 -11.96
N ILE A 35 12.20 -21.55 -13.16
CA ILE A 35 13.21 -22.48 -13.63
C ILE A 35 13.74 -21.92 -14.95
N VAL A 36 15.05 -21.69 -15.01
CA VAL A 36 15.74 -21.18 -16.20
C VAL A 36 16.84 -22.15 -16.60
N GLN A 37 17.08 -22.27 -17.90
CA GLN A 37 18.21 -23.01 -18.45
C GLN A 37 19.26 -22.00 -18.92
N LEU A 38 20.46 -22.08 -18.35
CA LEU A 38 21.58 -21.20 -18.72
C LEU A 38 22.58 -21.94 -19.59
N ASP A 39 22.95 -21.32 -20.71
CA ASP A 39 24.12 -21.73 -21.48
C ASP A 39 25.41 -21.21 -20.81
N PRO A 40 26.59 -21.77 -21.12
CA PRO A 40 27.85 -21.27 -20.58
C PRO A 40 28.07 -19.77 -20.88
N MET A 41 28.48 -18.99 -19.88
CA MET A 41 28.63 -17.52 -19.90
C MET A 41 27.32 -16.74 -20.09
N ASP A 42 26.16 -17.39 -20.02
CA ASP A 42 24.89 -16.71 -20.16
C ASP A 42 24.51 -15.93 -18.89
N PHE A 43 23.79 -14.84 -19.09
CA PHE A 43 23.22 -14.06 -18.01
C PHE A 43 21.70 -14.17 -18.02
N HIS A 44 21.13 -14.33 -16.84
CA HIS A 44 19.70 -14.29 -16.65
C HIS A 44 19.32 -13.23 -15.62
N ALA A 45 18.31 -12.44 -15.97
CA ALA A 45 17.68 -11.49 -15.07
C ALA A 45 16.36 -12.08 -14.56
N GLY A 46 16.31 -12.28 -13.25
CA GLY A 46 15.10 -12.70 -12.55
C GLY A 46 14.20 -11.51 -12.21
N ARG A 47 13.48 -11.63 -11.08
CA ARG A 47 12.51 -10.62 -10.64
C ARG A 47 13.16 -9.26 -10.32
N VAL A 48 12.45 -8.19 -10.70
CA VAL A 48 12.75 -6.81 -10.27
C VAL A 48 12.06 -6.50 -8.94
N TYR A 49 12.85 -6.04 -7.98
CA TYR A 49 12.43 -5.64 -6.65
C TYR A 49 12.26 -4.12 -6.55
N HIS A 50 11.11 -3.70 -6.04
CA HIS A 50 10.79 -2.31 -5.76
C HIS A 50 10.77 -2.14 -4.23
N ALA A 51 11.90 -1.75 -3.67
CA ALA A 51 12.01 -1.50 -2.23
C ALA A 51 11.20 -0.27 -1.83
N GLY A 52 10.71 -0.25 -0.58
CA GLY A 52 9.93 0.86 -0.04
C GLY A 52 10.78 2.12 0.21
N PRO A 53 10.17 3.17 0.79
CA PRO A 53 10.86 4.42 1.12
C PRO A 53 12.07 4.25 2.03
N ASP A 54 12.07 3.23 2.91
CA ASP A 54 13.15 2.92 3.85
C ASP A 54 14.06 1.77 3.37
N GLY A 55 13.92 1.36 2.10
CA GLY A 55 14.59 0.18 1.56
C GLY A 55 13.78 -1.09 1.82
N GLY A 56 14.45 -2.24 1.78
CA GLY A 56 13.82 -3.52 2.05
C GLY A 56 14.80 -4.68 1.95
N ASN A 57 14.50 -5.79 2.61
CA ASN A 57 15.26 -7.01 2.42
C ASN A 57 14.58 -7.86 1.34
N MET A 58 15.36 -8.72 0.70
CA MET A 58 14.85 -9.76 -0.19
C MET A 58 15.40 -11.11 0.24
N HIS A 59 14.61 -12.16 -0.01
CA HIS A 59 14.95 -13.53 0.33
C HIS A 59 14.59 -14.42 -0.86
N VAL A 60 15.58 -15.17 -1.35
CA VAL A 60 15.43 -16.07 -2.49
C VAL A 60 16.21 -17.34 -2.21
N ILE A 61 15.66 -18.49 -2.54
CA ILE A 61 16.40 -19.75 -2.49
C ILE A 61 16.78 -20.11 -3.92
N ILE A 62 18.06 -20.42 -4.14
CA ILE A 62 18.60 -20.73 -5.46
C ILE A 62 19.23 -22.12 -5.42
N HIS A 63 18.83 -22.96 -6.36
CA HIS A 63 19.42 -24.27 -6.60
C HIS A 63 19.85 -24.37 -8.07
N SER A 64 21.08 -24.81 -8.32
CA SER A 64 21.68 -24.90 -9.64
C SER A 64 22.50 -26.18 -9.78
N LYS A 65 22.51 -26.78 -10.97
CA LYS A 65 23.31 -27.98 -11.25
C LYS A 65 24.79 -27.67 -11.43
N GLN A 66 25.11 -26.45 -11.84
CA GLN A 66 26.48 -25.97 -12.08
C GLN A 66 26.68 -24.61 -11.39
N PRO A 67 27.92 -24.20 -11.10
CA PRO A 67 28.18 -22.95 -10.39
C PRO A 67 27.66 -21.72 -11.15
N VAL A 68 26.95 -20.86 -10.44
CA VAL A 68 26.51 -19.55 -10.92
C VAL A 68 26.96 -18.44 -9.97
N THR A 69 27.23 -17.26 -10.53
CA THR A 69 27.35 -16.03 -9.76
C THR A 69 25.98 -15.38 -9.63
N ILE A 70 25.60 -14.96 -8.43
CA ILE A 70 24.35 -14.27 -8.13
C ILE A 70 24.68 -12.88 -7.61
N ALA A 71 23.99 -11.87 -8.12
CA ALA A 71 24.13 -10.51 -7.65
C ALA A 71 22.83 -9.72 -7.83
N MET A 72 22.72 -8.60 -7.12
CA MET A 72 21.74 -7.58 -7.45
C MET A 72 22.39 -6.42 -8.18
N THR A 73 21.70 -5.81 -9.14
CA THR A 73 22.12 -4.54 -9.74
C THR A 73 20.92 -3.61 -9.96
N TRP A 74 21.16 -2.37 -10.34
CA TRP A 74 20.11 -1.40 -10.63
C TRP A 74 19.35 -1.81 -11.90
N ALA A 75 18.02 -1.89 -11.82
CA ALA A 75 17.19 -2.33 -12.94
C ALA A 75 17.45 -1.49 -14.21
N ARG A 76 17.53 -0.16 -14.05
CA ARG A 76 17.85 0.76 -15.16
C ARG A 76 19.23 0.50 -15.78
N SER A 77 20.24 0.19 -14.97
CA SER A 77 21.60 -0.06 -15.48
C SER A 77 21.65 -1.38 -16.23
N TRP A 78 20.95 -2.40 -15.72
CA TRP A 78 20.76 -3.67 -16.41
C TRP A 78 20.08 -3.51 -17.78
N ASP A 79 18.95 -2.81 -17.82
CA ASP A 79 18.22 -2.56 -19.08
C ASP A 79 19.10 -1.84 -20.11
N GLN A 80 19.92 -0.88 -19.66
CA GLN A 80 20.88 -0.19 -20.52
C GLN A 80 21.99 -1.13 -21.02
N ALA A 81 22.47 -2.04 -20.18
CA ALA A 81 23.52 -2.98 -20.55
C ALA A 81 23.05 -4.06 -21.53
N LEU A 82 21.76 -4.41 -21.54
CA LEU A 82 21.19 -5.27 -22.58
C LEU A 82 21.23 -4.63 -23.97
N LEU A 83 21.12 -3.30 -24.05
CA LEU A 83 21.26 -2.55 -25.30
C LEU A 83 22.73 -2.35 -25.71
N HIS A 84 23.64 -2.38 -24.73
CA HIS A 84 25.07 -2.11 -24.87
C HIS A 84 25.89 -3.17 -24.12
N PRO A 85 26.07 -4.39 -24.67
CA PRO A 85 26.68 -5.53 -23.97
C PRO A 85 28.10 -5.26 -23.45
N GLU A 86 28.83 -4.33 -24.06
CA GLU A 86 30.14 -3.86 -23.61
C GLU A 86 30.12 -3.27 -22.18
N SER A 87 28.96 -2.82 -21.71
CA SER A 87 28.79 -2.20 -20.40
C SER A 87 28.45 -3.19 -19.28
N LEU A 88 28.15 -4.46 -19.59
CA LEU A 88 27.82 -5.50 -18.59
C LEU A 88 28.94 -5.65 -17.54
N GLY A 89 30.20 -5.63 -17.97
CA GLY A 89 31.36 -5.73 -17.06
C GLY A 89 31.59 -4.49 -16.17
N SER A 90 30.86 -3.40 -16.41
CA SER A 90 30.96 -2.14 -15.65
C SER A 90 29.78 -1.88 -14.72
N LEU A 91 28.83 -2.82 -14.64
CA LEU A 91 27.67 -2.69 -13.76
C LEU A 91 28.08 -2.70 -12.29
N GLU A 92 27.42 -1.84 -11.49
CA GLU A 92 27.52 -1.90 -10.04
C GLU A 92 26.71 -3.11 -9.55
N TYR A 93 27.42 -4.16 -9.17
CA TYR A 93 26.84 -5.35 -8.54
C TYR A 93 26.90 -5.22 -7.02
N ARG A 94 25.83 -5.65 -6.36
CA ARG A 94 25.66 -5.66 -4.91
C ARG A 94 25.34 -7.06 -4.42
N CYS A 95 25.76 -7.35 -3.19
CA CYS A 95 25.52 -8.63 -2.53
C CYS A 95 26.05 -9.84 -3.33
N VAL A 96 27.15 -9.68 -4.07
CA VAL A 96 27.66 -10.72 -4.97
C VAL A 96 27.98 -12.02 -4.22
N ARG A 97 27.53 -13.14 -4.78
CA ARG A 97 27.84 -14.51 -4.33
C ARG A 97 28.28 -15.32 -5.54
N GLU A 98 29.53 -15.74 -5.54
CA GLU A 98 30.13 -16.56 -6.61
C GLU A 98 30.07 -18.05 -6.24
N HIS A 99 30.22 -18.90 -7.26
CA HIS A 99 30.30 -20.35 -7.16
C HIS A 99 29.09 -21.01 -6.50
N VAL A 100 27.89 -20.44 -6.68
CA VAL A 100 26.69 -20.92 -6.02
C VAL A 100 26.07 -22.09 -6.78
N THR A 101 25.80 -23.18 -6.04
CA THR A 101 24.96 -24.29 -6.50
C THR A 101 23.72 -24.47 -5.62
N ASP A 102 23.79 -24.09 -4.35
CA ASP A 102 22.69 -24.14 -3.40
C ASP A 102 22.87 -23.01 -2.37
N THR A 103 21.92 -22.09 -2.28
CA THR A 103 21.97 -21.04 -1.25
C THR A 103 20.60 -20.46 -0.94
N THR A 104 20.43 -20.04 0.31
CA THR A 104 19.50 -18.96 0.66
C THR A 104 20.22 -17.64 0.45
N TYR A 105 19.73 -16.83 -0.48
CA TYR A 105 20.27 -15.53 -0.86
C TYR A 105 19.44 -14.42 -0.23
N GLU A 106 20.08 -13.61 0.61
CA GLU A 106 19.50 -12.42 1.21
C GLU A 106 20.33 -11.19 0.87
N CYS A 107 19.65 -10.10 0.53
CA CYS A 107 20.29 -8.83 0.22
C CYS A 107 19.45 -7.66 0.73
N HIS A 108 20.13 -6.68 1.34
CA HIS A 108 19.50 -5.42 1.73
C HIS A 108 19.45 -4.48 0.52
N LEU A 109 18.23 -4.09 0.15
CA LEU A 109 17.94 -3.24 -0.99
C LEU A 109 17.79 -1.78 -0.52
N PRO A 110 18.42 -0.84 -1.23
CA PRO A 110 18.37 0.59 -0.93
C PRO A 110 16.99 1.17 -1.24
N PRO A 111 16.65 2.32 -0.62
CA PRO A 111 15.33 2.92 -0.74
C PRO A 111 15.02 3.43 -2.15
N SER A 112 13.74 3.36 -2.53
CA SER A 112 13.14 4.05 -3.68
C SER A 112 13.73 3.75 -5.07
N THR A 113 14.69 2.83 -5.20
CA THR A 113 15.35 2.54 -6.48
C THR A 113 15.19 1.05 -6.82
N PRO A 114 14.60 0.70 -7.98
CA PRO A 114 14.38 -0.68 -8.35
C PRO A 114 15.69 -1.42 -8.64
N MET A 115 15.77 -2.66 -8.15
CA MET A 115 16.93 -3.55 -8.36
C MET A 115 16.50 -4.88 -8.94
N VAL A 116 17.35 -5.47 -9.78
CA VAL A 116 17.10 -6.75 -10.45
C VAL A 116 18.08 -7.79 -9.97
N LEU A 117 17.58 -9.01 -9.76
CA LEU A 117 18.39 -10.19 -9.48
C LEU A 117 19.02 -10.68 -10.79
N VAL A 118 20.35 -10.81 -10.80
CA VAL A 118 21.11 -11.28 -11.96
C VAL A 118 21.84 -12.56 -11.58
N LEU A 119 21.73 -13.56 -12.44
CA LEU A 119 22.48 -14.81 -12.37
C LEU A 119 23.39 -14.90 -13.60
N HIS A 120 24.62 -15.35 -13.40
CA HIS A 120 25.61 -15.53 -14.46
C HIS A 120 26.18 -16.94 -14.37
N ASP A 121 26.13 -17.69 -15.46
CA ASP A 121 26.74 -19.02 -15.53
C ASP A 121 28.27 -18.89 -15.64
N GLU A 122 28.99 -19.48 -14.69
CA GLU A 122 30.45 -19.31 -14.60
C GLU A 122 31.22 -20.23 -15.54
N ARG A 123 30.54 -21.14 -16.24
CA ARG A 123 31.19 -22.05 -17.17
C ARG A 123 31.60 -21.26 -18.40
N THR A 124 32.86 -21.42 -18.81
CA THR A 124 33.31 -20.90 -20.09
C THR A 124 32.79 -21.78 -21.22
N ALA A 125 32.17 -21.19 -22.25
CA ALA A 125 31.97 -21.88 -23.50
C ALA A 125 33.34 -22.26 -24.07
N ASP A 126 33.68 -23.55 -24.06
CA ASP A 126 34.97 -24.02 -24.54
C ASP A 126 35.16 -23.52 -25.98
N ARG A 127 36.25 -22.78 -26.23
CA ARG A 127 36.46 -21.98 -27.45
C ARG A 127 36.55 -22.87 -28.71
N VAL A 128 35.41 -23.22 -29.30
CA VAL A 128 35.30 -23.52 -30.73
C VAL A 128 34.47 -22.42 -31.37
N ILE A 129 35.18 -21.33 -31.65
CA ILE A 129 34.90 -20.28 -32.64
C ILE A 129 33.66 -20.60 -33.50
N VAL A 130 32.54 -19.93 -33.26
CA VAL A 130 31.45 -19.80 -34.23
C VAL A 130 31.94 -18.85 -35.34
N GLN A 131 32.83 -19.35 -36.19
CA GLN A 131 33.10 -18.75 -37.49
C GLN A 131 32.42 -19.63 -38.53
N GLY A 132 31.39 -19.05 -39.14
CA GLY A 132 30.98 -19.40 -40.49
C GLY A 132 30.04 -20.59 -40.60
N ILE A 133 28.82 -20.29 -41.02
CA ILE A 133 28.18 -21.08 -42.06
C ILE A 133 29.15 -21.11 -43.26
N ARG A 134 30.07 -22.09 -43.30
CA ARG A 134 30.86 -22.52 -44.47
C ARG A 134 31.72 -23.72 -44.08
N ALA A 135 31.18 -24.92 -44.27
CA ALA A 135 31.86 -26.08 -44.85
C ALA A 135 31.05 -27.36 -44.56
N ILE A 136 30.39 -27.85 -45.62
CA ILE A 136 30.13 -29.28 -45.77
C ILE A 136 31.51 -29.95 -45.96
N VAL A 137 31.66 -31.18 -45.44
CA VAL A 137 32.79 -32.14 -45.59
C VAL A 137 33.69 -32.30 -44.34
N GLY A 138 33.37 -33.35 -43.57
CA GLY A 138 34.30 -34.40 -43.14
C GLY A 138 35.50 -34.03 -42.27
N LYS A 139 35.34 -34.13 -40.94
CA LYS A 139 36.28 -34.79 -40.02
C LYS A 139 35.66 -34.88 -38.63
N ALA A 140 35.67 -36.10 -38.07
CA ALA A 140 35.24 -36.39 -36.71
C ALA A 140 36.11 -35.62 -35.71
N GLY A 141 35.59 -34.51 -35.21
CA GLY A 141 36.01 -33.86 -33.97
C GLY A 141 34.72 -33.56 -33.22
N GLY A 142 34.47 -34.30 -32.13
CA GLY A 142 33.23 -34.19 -31.39
C GLY A 142 33.01 -32.76 -30.93
N ARG A 143 31.95 -32.11 -31.43
CA ARG A 143 31.39 -30.93 -30.77
C ARG A 143 30.91 -31.41 -29.41
N GLN A 144 31.62 -31.06 -28.35
CA GLN A 144 31.16 -31.34 -27.00
C GLN A 144 29.99 -30.39 -26.72
N LEU A 145 28.78 -30.89 -26.91
CA LEU A 145 27.57 -30.19 -26.49
C LEU A 145 27.62 -30.11 -24.96
N VAL A 146 27.92 -28.92 -24.43
CA VAL A 146 27.82 -28.66 -23.00
C VAL A 146 26.33 -28.58 -22.68
N SER A 147 25.85 -29.43 -21.78
CA SER A 147 24.43 -29.42 -21.40
C SER A 147 24.08 -28.09 -20.71
N PRO A 148 22.90 -27.50 -20.98
CA PRO A 148 22.42 -26.34 -20.24
C PRO A 148 22.41 -26.58 -18.72
N ASN A 149 22.62 -25.52 -17.95
CA ASN A 149 22.54 -25.54 -16.50
C ASN A 149 21.13 -25.13 -16.07
N ASP A 150 20.39 -26.08 -15.51
CA ASP A 150 19.07 -25.79 -14.96
C ASP A 150 19.24 -25.10 -13.59
N VAL A 151 18.68 -23.91 -13.47
CA VAL A 151 18.66 -23.12 -12.23
C VAL A 151 17.21 -22.94 -11.79
N GLN A 152 16.93 -23.34 -10.56
CA GLN A 152 15.66 -23.12 -9.89
C GLN A 152 15.79 -21.96 -8.89
N ILE A 153 14.89 -21.00 -9.02
CA ILE A 153 14.82 -19.80 -8.18
C ILE A 153 13.47 -19.83 -7.46
N THR A 154 13.48 -19.86 -6.12
CA THR A 154 12.28 -19.80 -5.28
C THR A 154 12.21 -18.44 -4.60
N TYR A 155 11.30 -17.60 -5.07
CA TYR A 155 11.08 -16.26 -4.55
C TYR A 155 10.24 -16.29 -3.29
N HIS A 156 10.62 -15.50 -2.28
CA HIS A 156 9.83 -15.30 -1.07
C HIS A 156 9.32 -13.87 -0.98
N SER A 157 8.18 -13.70 -0.30
CA SER A 157 7.61 -12.40 0.05
C SER A 157 7.44 -12.29 1.56
N TRP A 158 7.85 -11.16 2.12
CA TRP A 158 7.62 -10.84 3.51
C TRP A 158 6.12 -10.62 3.73
N SER A 159 5.47 -11.58 4.38
CA SER A 159 4.01 -11.62 4.46
C SER A 159 3.58 -11.98 5.87
N CYS A 160 2.40 -11.52 6.27
CA CYS A 160 1.85 -11.92 7.55
C CYS A 160 1.50 -13.41 7.51
N VAL A 161 1.96 -14.17 8.51
CA VAL A 161 1.74 -15.62 8.62
C VAL A 161 0.75 -15.97 9.73
N GLN A 162 0.63 -15.16 10.78
CA GLN A 162 -0.36 -15.36 11.84
C GLN A 162 -0.98 -14.02 12.28
N ASN A 163 -2.25 -14.08 12.71
CA ASN A 163 -3.04 -12.93 13.18
C ASN A 163 -3.27 -11.85 12.09
N CYS A 164 -3.33 -12.27 10.82
CA CYS A 164 -3.39 -11.40 9.64
C CYS A 164 -4.77 -10.85 9.30
N ILE A 165 -5.66 -10.83 10.30
CA ILE A 165 -6.99 -10.31 10.15
C ILE A 165 -6.87 -8.81 9.82
N GLN A 166 -7.65 -8.32 8.86
CA GLN A 166 -7.70 -6.91 8.48
C GLN A 166 -9.02 -6.29 8.94
N PRO A 167 -9.04 -4.98 9.23
CA PRO A 167 -10.31 -4.28 9.47
C PRO A 167 -11.16 -4.30 8.21
N GLU A 168 -12.42 -4.74 8.35
CA GLU A 168 -13.37 -4.70 7.24
C GLU A 168 -14.15 -3.40 7.25
N TYR A 169 -14.22 -2.76 6.08
CA TYR A 169 -14.90 -1.49 5.91
C TYR A 169 -16.11 -1.62 5.00
N LYS A 170 -17.22 -0.98 5.40
CA LYS A 170 -18.42 -0.87 4.57
C LYS A 170 -18.90 0.58 4.54
N TRP A 171 -19.38 0.99 3.36
CA TRP A 171 -20.07 2.27 3.22
C TRP A 171 -21.43 2.20 3.91
N ILE A 172 -21.62 3.05 4.90
CA ILE A 172 -22.90 3.20 5.58
C ILE A 172 -23.53 4.53 5.19
N LEU A 173 -24.84 4.50 4.97
CA LEU A 173 -25.62 5.69 4.64
C LEU A 173 -25.88 6.50 5.91
N LEU A 174 -25.36 7.74 5.96
CA LEU A 174 -25.62 8.67 7.05
C LEU A 174 -26.90 9.48 6.79
N ALA A 175 -27.08 9.97 5.56
CA ALA A 175 -28.26 10.70 5.17
C ALA A 175 -28.57 10.52 3.69
N ARG A 176 -29.86 10.34 3.37
CA ARG A 176 -30.37 10.48 2.00
C ARG A 176 -31.67 11.26 2.03
N GLU A 177 -31.63 12.49 1.52
CA GLU A 177 -32.76 13.41 1.62
C GLU A 177 -33.00 14.09 0.28
N LYS A 178 -34.28 14.24 -0.07
CA LYS A 178 -34.73 15.05 -1.19
C LYS A 178 -35.62 16.17 -0.66
N TYR A 179 -35.21 17.41 -0.88
CA TYR A 179 -35.84 18.60 -0.30
C TYR A 179 -35.97 19.75 -1.31
N ASP A 180 -36.85 20.71 -0.99
CA ASP A 180 -36.95 21.97 -1.73
C ASP A 180 -35.91 22.96 -1.21
N VAL A 181 -35.17 23.61 -2.11
CA VAL A 181 -34.05 24.46 -1.73
C VAL A 181 -34.53 25.74 -1.03
N SER A 182 -34.28 25.80 0.27
CA SER A 182 -34.49 26.96 1.12
C SER A 182 -33.27 27.88 1.15
N THR A 183 -33.45 29.09 1.70
CA THR A 183 -32.36 30.02 1.98
C THR A 183 -31.45 29.55 3.10
N SER A 184 -31.96 28.74 4.03
CA SER A 184 -31.20 28.15 5.12
C SER A 184 -30.37 26.96 4.64
N ALA A 185 -29.16 26.82 5.19
CA ALA A 185 -28.31 25.66 4.97
C ALA A 185 -28.94 24.39 5.56
N LYS A 186 -28.45 23.24 5.12
CA LYS A 186 -28.69 21.93 5.73
C LYS A 186 -27.40 21.46 6.38
N LEU A 187 -27.51 20.81 7.53
CA LEU A 187 -26.38 20.31 8.30
C LEU A 187 -26.53 18.80 8.54
N TYR A 188 -25.46 18.04 8.31
CA TYR A 188 -25.39 16.60 8.56
C TYR A 188 -24.13 16.29 9.37
N SER A 189 -24.29 15.85 10.61
CA SER A 189 -23.16 15.60 11.52
C SER A 189 -22.58 14.19 11.34
N VAL A 190 -21.27 14.08 11.50
CA VAL A 190 -20.50 12.83 11.48
C VAL A 190 -19.40 12.88 12.53
N ILE A 191 -19.20 11.78 13.25
CA ILE A 191 -18.11 11.64 14.21
C ILE A 191 -17.15 10.60 13.64
N PRO A 192 -15.92 10.99 13.24
CA PRO A 192 -14.92 10.04 12.76
C PRO A 192 -14.48 9.10 13.90
N GLU A 193 -14.47 7.80 13.62
CA GLU A 193 -14.06 6.73 14.55
C GLU A 193 -12.55 6.48 14.50
N TYR A 194 -11.92 6.81 13.37
CA TYR A 194 -10.49 6.66 13.12
C TYR A 194 -9.95 7.76 12.21
N ASP A 195 -8.62 7.93 12.19
CA ASP A 195 -7.96 8.95 11.37
C ASP A 195 -7.99 8.58 9.88
N GLY A 196 -8.21 9.58 9.03
CA GLY A 196 -8.37 9.37 7.59
C GLY A 196 -9.69 8.71 7.18
N GLN A 197 -10.68 8.63 8.07
CA GLN A 197 -12.01 8.07 7.77
C GLN A 197 -12.63 8.76 6.56
N ARG A 198 -13.01 7.95 5.58
CA ARG A 198 -13.50 8.43 4.29
C ARG A 198 -15.00 8.71 4.36
N VAL A 199 -15.40 9.85 3.82
CA VAL A 199 -16.80 10.22 3.64
C VAL A 199 -17.08 10.56 2.19
N TRP A 200 -18.22 10.13 1.70
CA TRP A 200 -18.65 10.33 0.33
C TRP A 200 -19.95 11.12 0.31
N VAL A 201 -19.96 12.16 -0.51
CA VAL A 201 -21.08 13.08 -0.63
C VAL A 201 -21.50 13.13 -2.09
N LYS A 202 -22.79 12.94 -2.34
CA LYS A 202 -23.42 13.11 -3.64
C LYS A 202 -24.52 14.13 -3.55
N ILE A 203 -24.50 15.09 -4.45
CA ILE A 203 -25.51 16.15 -4.56
C ILE A 203 -26.10 16.16 -5.96
N LYS A 204 -27.42 16.35 -6.05
CA LYS A 204 -28.17 16.59 -7.27
C LYS A 204 -29.18 17.70 -7.03
N ALA A 205 -28.88 18.91 -7.48
CA ALA A 205 -29.67 20.11 -7.29
C ALA A 205 -29.90 20.85 -8.62
N LYS A 206 -31.07 21.48 -8.76
CA LYS A 206 -31.39 22.34 -9.93
C LYS A 206 -30.90 23.79 -9.78
N VAL A 207 -30.16 24.07 -8.71
CA VAL A 207 -29.52 25.36 -8.41
C VAL A 207 -28.09 25.09 -7.94
N PRO A 208 -27.14 26.02 -8.16
CA PRO A 208 -25.78 25.89 -7.65
C PRO A 208 -25.75 25.85 -6.13
N MET A 209 -25.10 24.83 -5.58
CA MET A 209 -24.92 24.60 -4.15
C MET A 209 -23.44 24.73 -3.77
N THR A 210 -23.19 25.20 -2.56
CA THR A 210 -21.92 25.07 -1.85
C THR A 210 -22.05 23.94 -0.83
N LEU A 211 -21.11 23.00 -0.86
CA LEU A 211 -20.97 21.94 0.13
C LEU A 211 -19.60 22.02 0.80
N ALA A 212 -19.53 21.81 2.10
CA ALA A 212 -18.26 21.72 2.79
C ALA A 212 -18.37 20.87 4.04
N ILE A 213 -17.27 20.20 4.39
CA ILE A 213 -17.16 19.52 5.68
C ILE A 213 -16.32 20.39 6.60
N LEU A 214 -16.90 20.71 7.74
CA LEU A 214 -16.38 21.65 8.72
C LEU A 214 -16.35 20.98 10.10
N PRO A 215 -15.48 21.42 11.02
CA PRO A 215 -15.66 21.12 12.44
C PRO A 215 -17.07 21.52 12.88
N SER A 216 -17.76 20.67 13.67
CA SER A 216 -19.19 20.88 13.97
C SER A 216 -19.45 22.27 14.57
N ALA A 217 -18.59 22.76 15.46
CA ALA A 217 -18.71 24.10 16.04
C ALA A 217 -18.69 25.23 15.01
N ALA A 218 -17.85 25.13 13.97
CA ALA A 218 -17.80 26.12 12.88
C ALA A 218 -19.03 25.98 11.97
N ALA A 219 -19.48 24.75 11.75
CA ALA A 219 -20.66 24.47 10.94
C ALA A 219 -21.95 24.99 11.60
N ASP A 220 -22.09 24.82 12.92
CA ASP A 220 -23.21 25.33 13.71
C ASP A 220 -23.23 26.87 13.69
N GLN A 221 -22.07 27.52 13.86
CA GLN A 221 -21.96 28.98 13.73
C GLN A 221 -22.35 29.47 12.33
N ALA A 222 -21.91 28.78 11.27
CA ALA A 222 -22.25 29.12 9.90
C ALA A 222 -23.74 28.88 9.58
N PHE A 223 -24.35 27.90 10.25
CA PHE A 223 -25.79 27.62 10.16
C PHE A 223 -26.61 28.73 10.83
N ASP A 224 -26.22 29.17 12.03
CA ASP A 224 -26.90 30.22 12.78
C ASP A 224 -26.67 31.62 12.19
N LYS A 225 -25.46 31.88 11.69
CA LYS A 225 -25.02 33.17 11.15
C LYS A 225 -24.38 32.98 9.77
N PRO A 226 -25.18 33.04 8.68
CA PRO A 226 -24.69 32.81 7.32
C PRO A 226 -23.50 33.67 6.90
N ASP A 227 -23.34 34.87 7.46
CA ASP A 227 -22.21 35.77 7.17
C ASP A 227 -20.85 35.18 7.56
N THR A 228 -20.84 34.23 8.51
CA THR A 228 -19.61 33.56 8.98
C THR A 228 -19.17 32.40 8.08
N ILE A 229 -19.95 32.06 7.04
CA ILE A 229 -19.59 30.90 6.23
C ILE A 229 -18.32 31.09 5.42
N ALA A 230 -18.04 32.30 4.95
CA ALA A 230 -16.84 32.56 4.16
C ALA A 230 -15.57 32.26 4.95
N SER A 231 -15.54 32.60 6.25
CA SER A 231 -14.42 32.27 7.13
C SER A 231 -14.37 30.79 7.48
N ALA A 232 -15.52 30.14 7.73
CA ALA A 232 -15.56 28.69 7.97
C ALA A 232 -15.05 27.90 6.76
N LEU A 233 -15.47 28.27 5.55
CA LEU A 233 -14.99 27.65 4.30
C LEU A 233 -13.49 27.84 4.09
N ALA A 234 -12.88 28.90 4.62
CA ALA A 234 -11.44 29.09 4.54
C ALA A 234 -10.64 28.07 5.38
N GLN A 235 -11.26 27.50 6.42
CA GLN A 235 -10.62 26.56 7.34
C GLN A 235 -10.61 25.11 6.82
N THR A 236 -11.36 24.81 5.76
CA THR A 236 -11.44 23.45 5.19
C THR A 236 -10.97 23.40 3.75
N SER A 237 -10.25 22.32 3.43
CA SER A 237 -9.93 21.90 2.07
C SER A 237 -11.04 21.05 1.45
N CYS A 238 -11.88 20.42 2.28
CA CYS A 238 -13.02 19.61 1.84
C CYS A 238 -14.24 20.52 1.56
N LYS A 239 -14.24 21.16 0.40
CA LYS A 239 -15.35 22.02 -0.04
C LYS A 239 -15.53 22.00 -1.56
N GLN A 240 -16.77 22.20 -1.98
CA GLN A 240 -17.20 22.34 -3.36
C GLN A 240 -18.14 23.56 -3.47
N ARG A 241 -17.97 24.37 -4.51
CA ARG A 241 -18.77 25.58 -4.76
C ARG A 241 -19.38 25.54 -6.15
N GLY A 242 -20.54 26.16 -6.31
CA GLY A 242 -21.24 26.26 -7.59
C GLY A 242 -21.74 24.94 -8.18
N VAL A 243 -21.86 23.88 -7.37
CA VAL A 243 -22.14 22.54 -7.90
C VAL A 243 -23.63 22.25 -8.00
N GLN A 244 -24.04 21.66 -9.12
CA GLN A 244 -25.42 21.20 -9.32
C GLN A 244 -25.52 19.70 -9.20
N THR A 245 -24.66 18.96 -9.89
CA THR A 245 -24.55 17.51 -9.77
C THR A 245 -23.10 17.13 -9.60
N MET A 246 -22.76 16.50 -8.47
CA MET A 246 -21.39 16.10 -8.16
C MET A 246 -21.37 14.97 -7.15
N GLU A 247 -20.29 14.20 -7.19
CA GLU A 247 -19.90 13.24 -6.17
C GLU A 247 -18.47 13.58 -5.77
N PHE A 248 -18.19 13.68 -4.48
CA PHE A 248 -16.84 13.93 -3.98
C PHE A 248 -16.61 13.21 -2.67
N GLU A 249 -15.33 13.07 -2.33
CA GLU A 249 -14.88 12.33 -1.18
C GLU A 249 -13.87 13.13 -0.38
N CYS A 250 -13.95 12.99 0.94
CA CYS A 250 -13.04 13.62 1.88
C CYS A 250 -12.57 12.64 2.95
N LYS A 251 -11.40 12.95 3.52
CA LYS A 251 -10.84 12.22 4.66
C LYS A 251 -11.01 13.07 5.92
N LEU A 252 -11.55 12.46 6.95
CA LEU A 252 -11.82 13.08 8.25
C LEU A 252 -10.88 12.46 9.28
N ASN A 253 -10.35 13.26 10.19
CA ASN A 253 -9.50 12.75 11.28
C ASN A 253 -10.28 12.74 12.59
N ARG A 254 -10.06 11.71 13.39
CA ARG A 254 -10.59 11.61 14.75
C ARG A 254 -10.06 12.73 15.63
N GLY A 255 -8.81 13.13 15.43
CA GLY A 255 -8.16 14.24 16.15
C GLY A 255 -8.85 15.60 15.96
N ASP A 256 -9.54 15.81 14.84
CA ASP A 256 -10.22 17.07 14.53
C ASP A 256 -11.58 17.19 15.26
N GLY A 257 -12.01 16.12 15.94
CA GLY A 257 -13.28 16.06 16.67
C GLY A 257 -14.50 15.84 15.75
N PRO A 258 -15.73 16.12 16.24
CA PRO A 258 -16.94 15.97 15.45
C PRO A 258 -16.94 16.96 14.27
N GLN A 259 -17.40 16.50 13.12
CA GLN A 259 -17.46 17.27 11.89
C GLN A 259 -18.87 17.24 11.30
N SER A 260 -19.20 18.21 10.48
CA SER A 260 -20.51 18.33 9.86
C SER A 260 -20.39 18.77 8.41
N LEU A 261 -21.17 18.12 7.55
CA LEU A 261 -21.41 18.54 6.18
C LEU A 261 -22.44 19.67 6.19
N ILE A 262 -22.06 20.85 5.73
CA ILE A 262 -22.97 21.95 5.44
C ILE A 262 -23.29 21.97 3.93
N ALA A 263 -24.56 22.10 3.58
CA ALA A 263 -25.02 22.24 2.19
C ALA A 263 -25.94 23.46 2.07
N MET A 264 -25.62 24.40 1.18
CA MET A 264 -26.41 25.62 1.00
C MET A 264 -26.45 26.10 -0.45
N PRO A 265 -27.49 26.83 -0.87
CA PRO A 265 -27.49 27.47 -2.18
C PRO A 265 -26.50 28.65 -2.22
N GLU A 266 -25.87 28.90 -3.36
CA GLU A 266 -25.00 30.07 -3.53
C GLU A 266 -25.78 31.39 -3.59
N SER A 267 -27.04 31.33 -4.01
CA SER A 267 -27.94 32.48 -4.04
C SER A 267 -29.01 32.31 -2.95
N PRO A 268 -29.18 33.27 -2.03
CA PRO A 268 -30.13 33.17 -0.92
C PRO A 268 -31.57 33.45 -1.38
N THR A 269 -31.98 32.91 -2.52
CA THR A 269 -33.35 33.03 -3.04
C THR A 269 -34.10 31.72 -2.84
N ARG A 270 -35.26 31.81 -2.17
CA ARG A 270 -36.13 30.65 -1.95
C ARG A 270 -36.54 30.08 -3.31
N SER A 271 -36.27 28.80 -3.53
CA SER A 271 -36.58 28.14 -4.79
C SER A 271 -37.46 26.92 -4.54
N ARG A 272 -38.53 26.73 -5.33
CA ARG A 272 -39.27 25.46 -5.36
C ARG A 272 -38.52 24.36 -6.13
N LYS A 273 -37.26 24.62 -6.48
CA LYS A 273 -36.37 23.66 -7.12
C LYS A 273 -35.89 22.66 -6.08
N LYS A 274 -35.80 21.39 -6.49
CA LYS A 274 -35.41 20.28 -5.63
C LYS A 274 -33.89 20.09 -5.61
N ALA A 275 -33.40 19.67 -4.45
CA ALA A 275 -32.08 19.10 -4.25
C ALA A 275 -32.22 17.71 -3.62
N GLU A 276 -31.36 16.77 -4.02
CA GLU A 276 -31.20 15.45 -3.42
C GLU A 276 -29.76 15.33 -2.97
N ILE A 277 -29.55 14.99 -1.70
CA ILE A 277 -28.24 14.75 -1.12
C ILE A 277 -28.16 13.32 -0.60
N GLU A 278 -27.02 12.70 -0.81
CA GLU A 278 -26.67 11.40 -0.26
C GLU A 278 -25.30 11.52 0.40
N PHE A 279 -25.24 11.21 1.69
CA PHE A 279 -24.05 11.31 2.51
C PHE A 279 -23.76 9.96 3.14
N GLN A 280 -22.57 9.44 2.88
CA GLN A 280 -22.12 8.14 3.35
C GLN A 280 -20.78 8.28 4.06
N THR A 281 -20.49 7.37 4.97
CA THR A 281 -19.17 7.22 5.58
C THR A 281 -18.69 5.79 5.47
N LEU A 282 -17.39 5.62 5.32
CA LEU A 282 -16.74 4.33 5.37
C LEU A 282 -16.55 3.94 6.83
N LYS A 283 -17.38 3.05 7.34
CA LYS A 283 -17.33 2.60 8.74
C LYS A 283 -16.67 1.23 8.81
N CYS A 284 -15.86 1.03 9.84
CA CYS A 284 -15.37 -0.31 10.15
C CYS A 284 -16.49 -1.14 10.76
N VAL A 285 -16.70 -2.34 10.23
CA VAL A 285 -17.76 -3.26 10.67
C VAL A 285 -17.21 -4.48 11.40
N GLU A 286 -15.99 -4.91 11.08
CA GLU A 286 -15.34 -6.06 11.71
C GLU A 286 -13.86 -5.78 11.94
N ASN A 287 -13.31 -6.36 13.01
CA ASN A 287 -11.89 -6.26 13.38
C ASN A 287 -11.40 -4.81 13.58
N CYS A 288 -12.28 -3.94 14.08
CA CYS A 288 -12.01 -2.51 14.23
C CYS A 288 -10.99 -2.18 15.32
N ASP A 289 -10.75 -3.12 16.25
CA ASP A 289 -9.70 -3.00 17.25
C ASP A 289 -8.31 -2.88 16.62
N LEU A 290 -8.12 -3.41 15.40
CA LEU A 290 -6.87 -3.35 14.65
C LEU A 290 -6.50 -1.92 14.20
N ILE A 291 -7.49 -1.03 14.10
CA ILE A 291 -7.28 0.34 13.65
C ILE A 291 -6.52 1.14 14.72
N ALA A 292 -6.80 0.86 16.01
CA ALA A 292 -6.10 1.50 17.12
C ALA A 292 -4.63 1.07 17.19
N SER A 293 -4.31 -0.20 16.86
CA SER A 293 -2.92 -0.68 16.82
C SER A 293 -2.12 -0.12 15.65
N GLU A 294 -2.71 0.04 14.46
CA GLU A 294 -2.01 0.59 13.29
C GLU A 294 -1.65 2.08 13.45
N THR A 295 -2.41 2.81 14.27
CA THR A 295 -2.12 4.22 14.58
C THR A 295 -0.98 4.37 15.59
N ALA A 296 -0.71 3.34 16.40
CA ALA A 296 0.37 3.32 17.38
C ALA A 296 1.72 2.93 16.76
N ASP A 297 1.74 2.06 15.76
CA ASP A 297 2.97 1.61 15.08
C ASP A 297 3.48 2.59 14.00
N ASN A 298 2.66 3.57 13.58
CA ASN A 298 3.02 4.61 12.61
C ASN A 298 3.43 5.94 13.27
N LYS A 299 3.81 5.91 14.55
CA LYS A 299 4.20 7.10 15.33
C LYS A 299 5.57 6.92 15.95
#